data_AF-A0A958G9Y5-F1
#
_entry.id   AF-A0A958G9Y5-F1
#
_cell.length_a   1.000
_cell.length_b   1.000
_cell.length_c   1.000
_cell.angle_alpha   90.00
_cell.angle_beta   90.00
_cell.angle_gamma   90.00
#
_symmetry.space_group_name_H-M   'P 1'
#
loop_
_entity.id
_entity.type
_entity.pdbx_description
1 polymer ?
#
loop_
_entity_poly.entity_id
_entity_poly.type
_entity_poly.pdbx_seq_one_letter_code
_entity_poly.pdbx_strand_id
1 'polypeptide(L)'
;MDKQQKSIDKLLSNLQERAKELECLYDIEELINEAADDSDLDKLFQGVADVIPRGWQYTDKCCAKISYGDTVYTSGGFQQSPWEMRAAISVQIEVVGMVHVFYTEQMPVADEGPFLKEERKLLNTIADRLGHFILHQNMNRVLKRERPAKPKKEEWWVILELLERTDPKLLMRICRKMTNFLCWSGVKAAEKLLAYFAPVYRTEDGEIVEDLNRPKRKKIMQDV
;
A
#
# COMPACT_ATOMS: atom_id res chain seq x y z
N MET A 1 -26.65 -46.58 -22.58
CA MET A 1 -26.14 -45.38 -23.28
C MET A 1 -26.58 -44.09 -22.58
N ASP A 2 -27.85 -43.98 -22.16
CA ASP A 2 -28.41 -42.77 -21.51
C ASP A 2 -27.73 -42.34 -20.18
N LYS A 3 -27.25 -43.30 -19.38
CA LYS A 3 -26.58 -43.01 -18.09
C LYS A 3 -25.17 -42.40 -18.25
N GLN A 4 -24.46 -42.78 -19.31
CA GLN A 4 -23.11 -42.29 -19.58
C GLN A 4 -23.15 -40.88 -20.19
N GLN A 5 -24.13 -40.62 -21.06
CA GLN A 5 -24.39 -39.29 -21.60
C GLN A 5 -24.75 -38.29 -20.48
N LYS A 6 -25.73 -38.63 -19.63
CA LYS A 6 -26.11 -37.80 -18.47
C LYS A 6 -24.95 -37.53 -17.51
N SER A 7 -24.01 -38.48 -17.36
CA SER A 7 -22.82 -38.29 -16.53
C SER A 7 -21.83 -37.31 -17.14
N ILE A 8 -21.65 -37.35 -18.46
CA ILE A 8 -20.76 -36.42 -19.18
C ILE A 8 -21.36 -35.01 -19.14
N ASP A 9 -22.66 -34.88 -19.41
CA ASP A 9 -23.35 -33.59 -19.40
C ASP A 9 -23.26 -32.91 -18.02
N LYS A 10 -23.39 -33.70 -16.94
CA LYS A 10 -23.21 -33.20 -15.56
C LYS A 10 -21.78 -32.74 -15.29
N LEU A 11 -20.77 -33.48 -15.77
CA LEU A 11 -19.38 -33.08 -15.63
C LEU A 11 -19.07 -31.78 -16.40
N LEU A 12 -19.60 -31.65 -17.63
CA LEU A 12 -19.45 -30.43 -18.43
C LEU A 12 -20.09 -29.22 -17.74
N SER A 13 -21.31 -29.37 -17.22
CA SER A 13 -21.97 -28.31 -16.46
C SER A 13 -21.15 -27.90 -15.23
N ASN A 14 -20.64 -28.86 -14.45
CA ASN A 14 -19.79 -28.55 -13.30
C ASN A 14 -18.51 -27.80 -13.69
N LEU A 15 -17.89 -28.15 -14.82
CA LEU A 15 -16.70 -27.46 -15.33
C LEU A 15 -17.02 -26.04 -15.78
N GLN A 16 -18.18 -25.83 -16.41
CA GLN A 16 -18.65 -24.50 -16.82
C GLN A 16 -18.90 -23.59 -15.61
N GLU A 17 -19.56 -24.10 -14.56
CA GLU A 17 -19.77 -23.32 -13.33
C GLU A 17 -18.44 -22.96 -12.66
N ARG A 18 -17.47 -23.89 -12.62
CA ARG A 18 -16.12 -23.59 -12.13
C ARG A 18 -15.37 -22.56 -12.96
N ALA A 19 -15.54 -22.58 -14.28
CA ALA A 19 -14.94 -21.58 -15.16
C ALA A 19 -15.50 -20.19 -14.85
N LYS A 20 -16.83 -20.06 -14.70
CA LYS A 20 -17.48 -18.80 -14.30
C LYS A 20 -16.99 -18.30 -12.94
N GLU A 21 -16.91 -19.18 -11.93
CA GLU A 21 -16.41 -18.82 -10.60
C GLU A 21 -14.98 -18.27 -10.67
N LEU A 22 -14.11 -18.93 -11.44
CA LEU A 22 -12.71 -18.51 -11.60
C LEU A 22 -12.58 -17.20 -12.36
N GLU A 23 -13.29 -17.04 -13.48
CA GLU A 23 -13.32 -15.79 -14.26
C GLU A 23 -13.80 -14.62 -13.38
N CYS A 24 -14.86 -14.82 -12.60
CA CYS A 24 -15.35 -13.82 -11.65
C CYS A 24 -14.29 -13.43 -10.62
N LEU A 25 -13.54 -14.39 -10.06
CA LEU A 25 -12.47 -14.11 -9.11
C LEU A 25 -11.28 -13.38 -9.77
N TYR A 26 -10.93 -13.74 -11.00
CA TYR A 26 -9.86 -13.05 -11.74
C TYR A 26 -10.21 -11.60 -12.02
N ASP A 27 -11.42 -11.33 -12.52
CA ASP A 27 -11.91 -9.96 -12.79
C ASP A 27 -11.90 -9.11 -11.50
N ILE A 28 -12.30 -9.70 -10.37
CA ILE A 28 -12.28 -9.00 -9.06
C ILE A 28 -10.85 -8.72 -8.61
N GLU A 29 -9.93 -9.67 -8.74
CA GLU A 29 -8.52 -9.46 -8.40
C GLU A 29 -7.87 -8.41 -9.31
N GLU A 30 -8.23 -8.36 -10.59
CA GLU A 30 -7.77 -7.29 -11.50
C GLU A 30 -8.23 -5.91 -11.02
N LEU A 31 -9.52 -5.76 -10.70
CA LEU A 31 -10.07 -4.52 -10.13
C LEU A 31 -9.38 -4.12 -8.81
N ILE A 32 -9.11 -5.10 -7.93
CA ILE A 32 -8.40 -4.88 -6.66
C ILE A 32 -6.97 -4.39 -6.92
N ASN A 33 -6.29 -4.95 -7.91
CA ASN A 33 -4.90 -4.59 -8.25
C ASN A 33 -4.82 -3.22 -8.95
N GLU A 34 -5.83 -2.83 -9.71
CA GLU A 34 -5.91 -1.50 -10.32
C GLU A 34 -6.20 -0.39 -9.30
N ALA A 35 -6.89 -0.71 -8.21
CA ALA A 35 -7.23 0.23 -7.16
C ALA A 35 -5.99 0.62 -6.32
N ALA A 36 -5.36 1.74 -6.67
CA ALA A 36 -4.11 2.18 -6.04
C ALA A 36 -4.35 2.88 -4.69
N ASP A 37 -5.36 3.76 -4.61
CA ASP A 37 -5.59 4.64 -3.46
C ASP A 37 -7.10 4.76 -3.11
N ASP A 38 -7.43 5.44 -1.99
CA ASP A 38 -8.81 5.64 -1.51
C ASP A 38 -9.77 6.20 -2.57
N SER A 39 -9.29 7.02 -3.51
CA SER A 39 -10.11 7.61 -4.59
C SER A 39 -10.67 6.57 -5.58
N ASP A 40 -10.12 5.35 -5.57
CA ASP A 40 -10.55 4.27 -6.46
C ASP A 40 -11.54 3.32 -5.77
N LEU A 41 -11.83 3.49 -4.48
CA LEU A 41 -12.78 2.64 -3.75
C LEU A 41 -14.15 2.62 -4.42
N ASP A 42 -14.68 3.78 -4.80
CA ASP A 42 -16.00 3.86 -5.44
C ASP A 42 -16.03 3.10 -6.77
N LYS A 43 -14.96 3.21 -7.57
CA LYS A 43 -14.81 2.49 -8.84
C LYS A 43 -14.66 0.99 -8.62
N LEU A 44 -13.87 0.59 -7.63
CA LEU A 44 -13.66 -0.81 -7.26
C LEU A 44 -14.97 -1.45 -6.84
N PHE A 45 -15.69 -0.88 -5.87
CA PHE A 45 -16.94 -1.46 -5.39
C PHE A 45 -18.03 -1.50 -6.47
N GLN A 46 -18.10 -0.46 -7.32
CA GLN A 46 -19.00 -0.49 -8.47
C GLN A 46 -18.61 -1.60 -9.46
N GLY A 47 -17.34 -1.70 -9.83
CA GLY A 47 -16.84 -2.74 -10.74
C GLY A 47 -17.09 -4.15 -10.19
N VAL A 48 -16.84 -4.37 -8.90
CA VAL A 48 -17.09 -5.67 -8.26
C VAL A 48 -18.59 -5.99 -8.25
N ALA A 49 -19.46 -5.02 -7.98
CA ALA A 49 -20.91 -5.22 -8.07
C ALA A 49 -21.33 -5.64 -9.49
N ASP A 50 -20.74 -5.06 -10.53
CA ASP A 50 -21.04 -5.39 -11.93
C ASP A 50 -20.49 -6.76 -12.38
N VAL A 51 -19.41 -7.24 -11.76
CA VAL A 51 -18.78 -8.54 -12.09
C VAL A 51 -19.48 -9.71 -11.41
N ILE A 52 -19.91 -9.55 -10.15
CA ILE A 52 -20.49 -10.64 -9.34
C ILE A 52 -21.52 -11.50 -10.09
N PRO A 53 -22.52 -10.95 -10.80
CA PRO A 53 -23.53 -11.76 -11.49
C PRO A 53 -22.97 -12.82 -12.45
N ARG A 54 -21.80 -12.58 -13.05
CA ARG A 54 -21.15 -13.50 -14.01
C ARG A 54 -20.67 -14.79 -13.36
N GLY A 55 -20.37 -14.77 -12.07
CA GLY A 55 -19.93 -15.95 -11.31
C GLY A 55 -21.05 -16.87 -10.82
N TRP A 56 -22.32 -16.52 -11.09
CA TRP A 56 -23.49 -17.27 -10.61
C TRP A 56 -24.11 -18.14 -11.70
N GLN A 57 -24.81 -19.19 -11.29
CA GLN A 57 -25.42 -20.19 -12.16
C GLN A 57 -26.39 -19.54 -13.16
N TYR A 58 -27.28 -18.67 -12.66
CA TYR A 58 -28.28 -17.96 -13.46
C TYR A 58 -27.87 -16.50 -13.67
N THR A 59 -26.79 -16.28 -14.43
CA THR A 59 -26.18 -14.96 -14.68
C THR A 59 -27.19 -13.88 -15.09
N ASP A 60 -28.08 -14.16 -16.05
CA ASP A 60 -29.05 -13.16 -16.57
C ASP A 60 -30.14 -12.76 -15.57
N LYS A 61 -30.29 -13.56 -14.50
CA LYS A 61 -31.27 -13.35 -13.44
C LYS A 61 -30.61 -12.90 -12.15
N CYS A 62 -29.29 -12.75 -12.14
CA CYS A 62 -28.50 -12.40 -10.97
C CYS A 62 -28.23 -10.90 -10.94
N CYS A 63 -28.37 -10.27 -9.77
CA CYS A 63 -27.91 -8.90 -9.55
C CYS A 63 -27.27 -8.78 -8.17
N ALA A 64 -26.36 -7.81 -8.03
CA ALA A 64 -25.58 -7.64 -6.82
C ALA A 64 -25.73 -6.23 -6.25
N LYS A 65 -25.56 -6.14 -4.92
CA LYS A 65 -25.49 -4.88 -4.18
C LYS A 65 -24.36 -4.96 -3.18
N ILE A 66 -23.51 -3.95 -3.15
CA ILE A 66 -22.47 -3.80 -2.13
C ILE A 66 -22.79 -2.55 -1.32
N SER A 67 -22.67 -2.66 -0.01
CA SER A 67 -22.74 -1.52 0.91
C SER A 67 -21.41 -1.38 1.61
N TYR A 68 -20.88 -0.17 1.65
CA TYR A 68 -19.63 0.18 2.34
C TYR A 68 -19.76 1.59 2.92
N GLY A 69 -19.69 1.70 4.25
CA GLY A 69 -20.05 2.93 4.94
C GLY A 69 -21.48 3.36 4.61
N ASP A 70 -21.65 4.62 4.19
CA ASP A 70 -22.94 5.19 3.79
C ASP A 70 -23.24 5.03 2.29
N THR A 71 -22.33 4.44 1.52
CA THR A 71 -22.44 4.31 0.06
C THR A 71 -22.95 2.92 -0.33
N VAL A 72 -23.79 2.88 -1.36
CA VAL A 72 -24.36 1.67 -1.93
C VAL A 72 -24.01 1.60 -3.41
N TYR A 73 -23.50 0.45 -3.84
CA TYR A 73 -23.15 0.13 -5.21
C TYR A 73 -24.06 -1.00 -5.69
N THR A 74 -24.56 -0.91 -6.91
CA THR A 74 -25.49 -1.90 -7.45
C THR A 74 -25.09 -2.27 -8.86
N SER A 75 -25.24 -3.56 -9.19
CA SER A 75 -25.04 -4.03 -10.56
C SER A 75 -26.08 -3.44 -11.52
N GLY A 76 -25.78 -3.46 -12.82
CA GLY A 76 -26.78 -3.16 -13.85
C GLY A 76 -28.09 -3.95 -13.66
N GLY A 77 -29.24 -3.29 -13.84
CA GLY A 77 -30.56 -3.93 -13.76
C GLY A 77 -30.99 -4.39 -12.36
N PHE A 78 -30.37 -3.85 -11.30
CA PHE A 78 -30.63 -4.26 -9.91
C PHE A 78 -32.11 -4.21 -9.51
N GLN A 79 -32.59 -5.31 -8.93
CA GLN A 79 -33.90 -5.43 -8.32
C GLN A 79 -33.79 -6.23 -7.02
N GLN A 80 -34.29 -5.67 -5.92
CA GLN A 80 -34.40 -6.43 -4.68
C GLN A 80 -35.46 -7.52 -4.82
N SER A 81 -35.13 -8.70 -4.32
CA SER A 81 -36.03 -9.83 -4.27
C SER A 81 -35.88 -10.60 -2.95
N PRO A 82 -36.82 -11.49 -2.62
CA PRO A 82 -36.68 -12.38 -1.46
C PRO A 82 -35.59 -13.45 -1.63
N TRP A 83 -35.13 -13.68 -2.86
CA TRP A 83 -34.12 -14.70 -3.18
C TRP A 83 -32.73 -14.10 -3.05
N GLU A 84 -32.28 -13.93 -1.82
CA GLU A 84 -31.06 -13.22 -1.46
C GLU A 84 -30.04 -14.13 -0.79
N MET A 85 -28.77 -13.92 -1.10
CA MET A 85 -27.64 -14.32 -0.28
C MET A 85 -26.78 -13.10 0.08
N ARG A 86 -26.19 -13.11 1.26
CA ARG A 86 -25.37 -12.00 1.75
C ARG A 86 -24.14 -12.46 2.51
N ALA A 87 -23.07 -11.69 2.45
CA ALA A 87 -21.84 -11.88 3.20
C ALA A 87 -21.32 -10.54 3.75
N ALA A 88 -20.83 -10.56 4.98
CA ALA A 88 -20.29 -9.38 5.63
C ALA A 88 -18.87 -9.09 5.15
N ILE A 89 -18.62 -7.85 4.75
CA ILE A 89 -17.26 -7.35 4.54
C ILE A 89 -16.73 -6.97 5.92
N SER A 90 -15.80 -7.75 6.43
CA SER A 90 -15.21 -7.53 7.75
C SER A 90 -13.74 -7.15 7.66
N VAL A 91 -13.36 -6.16 8.45
CA VAL A 91 -11.97 -5.77 8.66
C VAL A 91 -11.64 -6.18 10.10
N GLN A 92 -10.83 -7.24 10.23
CA GLN A 92 -10.59 -7.92 11.51
C GLN A 92 -11.87 -8.50 12.13
N ILE A 93 -12.50 -7.79 13.07
CA ILE A 93 -13.73 -8.21 13.76
C ILE A 93 -14.89 -7.24 13.44
N GLU A 94 -14.58 -6.07 12.87
CA GLU A 94 -15.58 -5.05 12.58
C GLU A 94 -16.18 -5.24 11.20
N VAL A 95 -17.51 -5.24 11.14
CA VAL A 95 -18.25 -5.27 9.88
C VAL A 95 -18.30 -3.85 9.33
N VAL A 96 -17.64 -3.63 8.19
CA VAL A 96 -17.55 -2.32 7.51
C VAL A 96 -18.49 -2.21 6.31
N GLY A 97 -19.10 -3.33 5.91
CA GLY A 97 -19.97 -3.40 4.75
C GLY A 97 -20.60 -4.77 4.56
N MET A 98 -21.40 -4.90 3.51
CA MET A 98 -22.08 -6.15 3.13
C MET A 98 -22.13 -6.28 1.61
N VAL A 99 -21.88 -7.50 1.12
CA VAL A 99 -22.16 -7.92 -0.26
C VAL A 99 -23.46 -8.71 -0.27
N HIS A 100 -24.36 -8.35 -1.17
CA HIS A 100 -25.65 -9.01 -1.39
C HIS A 100 -25.75 -9.46 -2.84
N VAL A 101 -26.34 -10.63 -3.05
CA VAL A 101 -26.65 -11.18 -4.37
C VAL A 101 -28.10 -11.64 -4.38
N PHE A 102 -28.82 -11.31 -5.45
CA PHE A 102 -30.23 -11.58 -5.60
C PHE A 102 -30.49 -12.27 -6.94
N TYR A 103 -31.44 -13.21 -6.94
CA TYR A 103 -32.09 -13.61 -8.18
C TYR A 103 -33.37 -12.78 -8.40
N THR A 104 -33.61 -12.28 -9.61
CA THR A 104 -34.75 -11.40 -9.92
C THR A 104 -36.10 -12.13 -9.91
N GLU A 105 -36.09 -13.45 -10.04
CA GLU A 105 -37.27 -14.31 -9.98
C GLU A 105 -36.93 -15.65 -9.30
N GLN A 106 -37.96 -16.45 -9.00
CA GLN A 106 -37.77 -17.75 -8.35
C GLN A 106 -37.01 -18.72 -9.25
N MET A 107 -35.86 -19.19 -8.78
CA MET A 107 -35.08 -20.25 -9.42
C MET A 107 -35.34 -21.62 -8.75
N PRO A 108 -35.00 -22.74 -9.43
CA PRO A 108 -35.06 -24.07 -8.84
C PRO A 108 -34.31 -24.16 -7.51
N VAL A 109 -34.85 -24.94 -6.56
CA VAL A 109 -34.20 -25.12 -5.26
C VAL A 109 -32.92 -25.92 -5.42
N ALA A 110 -31.86 -25.41 -4.80
CA ALA A 110 -30.52 -25.97 -4.75
C ALA A 110 -30.12 -26.24 -3.28
N ASP A 111 -29.00 -25.69 -2.80
CA ASP A 111 -28.50 -25.92 -1.44
C ASP A 111 -29.01 -24.89 -0.43
N GLU A 112 -29.03 -23.61 -0.81
CA GLU A 112 -29.47 -22.50 0.04
C GLU A 112 -30.54 -21.68 -0.69
N GLY A 113 -31.78 -22.15 -0.61
CA GLY A 113 -32.83 -21.65 -1.49
C GLY A 113 -32.45 -21.95 -2.94
N PRO A 114 -32.37 -20.96 -3.84
CA PRO A 114 -31.93 -21.16 -5.23
C PRO A 114 -30.40 -21.20 -5.44
N PHE A 115 -29.59 -21.02 -4.39
CA PHE A 115 -28.14 -20.89 -4.52
C PHE A 115 -27.39 -22.20 -4.25
N LEU A 116 -26.24 -22.39 -4.90
CA LEU A 116 -25.33 -23.51 -4.71
C LEU A 116 -24.37 -23.26 -3.53
N LYS A 117 -23.85 -24.33 -2.91
CA LYS A 117 -22.80 -24.22 -1.88
C LYS A 117 -21.53 -23.55 -2.39
N GLU A 118 -21.20 -23.77 -3.66
CA GLU A 118 -20.06 -23.15 -4.33
C GLU A 118 -20.25 -21.64 -4.47
N GLU A 119 -21.45 -21.18 -4.84
CA GLU A 119 -21.78 -19.73 -4.89
C GLU A 119 -21.67 -19.09 -3.50
N ARG A 120 -22.08 -19.81 -2.44
CA ARG A 120 -21.88 -19.34 -1.05
C ARG A 120 -20.41 -19.18 -0.71
N LYS A 121 -19.56 -20.13 -1.13
CA LYS A 121 -18.10 -20.02 -0.94
C LYS A 121 -17.51 -18.87 -1.75
N LEU A 122 -17.97 -18.69 -2.99
CA LEU A 122 -17.56 -17.58 -3.86
C LEU A 122 -17.89 -16.24 -3.21
N LEU A 123 -19.13 -16.03 -2.76
CA LEU A 123 -19.56 -14.79 -2.11
C LEU A 123 -18.74 -14.46 -0.86
N ASN A 124 -18.51 -15.46 0.00
CA ASN A 124 -17.68 -15.29 1.19
C ASN A 124 -16.24 -14.92 0.82
N THR A 125 -15.68 -15.57 -0.20
CA THR A 125 -14.32 -15.26 -0.69
C THR A 125 -14.24 -13.83 -1.21
N ILE A 126 -15.25 -13.35 -1.95
CA ILE A 126 -15.31 -11.97 -2.43
C ILE A 126 -15.36 -10.99 -1.25
N ALA A 127 -16.21 -11.25 -0.25
CA ALA A 127 -16.31 -10.40 0.93
C ALA A 127 -14.99 -10.35 1.73
N ASP A 128 -14.31 -11.48 1.88
CA ASP A 128 -12.99 -11.56 2.53
C ASP A 128 -11.92 -10.79 1.76
N ARG A 129 -11.90 -10.90 0.42
CA ARG A 129 -10.96 -10.16 -0.45
C ARG A 129 -11.14 -8.65 -0.33
N LEU A 130 -12.39 -8.18 -0.36
CA LEU A 130 -12.71 -6.77 -0.13
C LEU A 130 -12.28 -6.33 1.28
N GLY A 131 -12.52 -7.14 2.30
CA GLY A 131 -12.09 -6.86 3.67
C GLY A 131 -10.57 -6.73 3.81
N HIS A 132 -9.81 -7.66 3.20
CA HIS A 132 -8.35 -7.61 3.16
C HIS A 132 -7.82 -6.38 2.40
N PHE A 133 -8.45 -6.03 1.29
CA PHE A 133 -8.08 -4.84 0.52
C PHE A 133 -8.28 -3.57 1.36
N ILE A 134 -9.42 -3.42 2.02
CA ILE A 134 -9.72 -2.27 2.89
C ILE A 134 -8.74 -2.20 4.07
N LEU A 135 -8.39 -3.35 4.66
CA LEU A 135 -7.37 -3.42 5.72
C LEU A 135 -6.02 -2.91 5.21
N HIS A 136 -5.58 -3.37 4.05
CA HIS A 136 -4.32 -2.95 3.43
C HIS A 136 -4.32 -1.44 3.11
N GLN A 137 -5.43 -0.90 2.60
CA GLN A 137 -5.58 0.54 2.38
C GLN A 137 -5.52 1.32 3.69
N ASN A 138 -6.20 0.87 4.75
CA ASN A 138 -6.13 1.50 6.07
C ASN A 138 -4.71 1.52 6.64
N MET A 139 -3.96 0.42 6.51
CA MET A 139 -2.54 0.38 6.89
C MET A 139 -1.70 1.38 6.07
N ASN A 140 -1.90 1.42 4.75
CA ASN A 140 -1.19 2.36 3.88
C ASN A 140 -1.52 3.82 4.21
N ARG A 141 -2.75 4.13 4.62
CA ARG A 141 -3.14 5.46 5.09
C ARG A 141 -2.41 5.85 6.36
N VAL A 142 -2.32 4.94 7.34
CA VAL A 142 -1.57 5.18 8.59
C VAL A 142 -0.08 5.39 8.27
N LEU A 143 0.52 4.53 7.44
CA LEU A 143 1.93 4.67 7.02
C LEU A 143 2.19 5.95 6.22
N LYS A 144 1.25 6.40 5.36
CA LYS A 144 1.35 7.67 4.64
C LYS A 144 1.23 8.88 5.58
N ARG A 145 0.41 8.79 6.64
CA ARG A 145 0.27 9.83 7.68
C ARG A 145 1.47 9.88 8.64
N GLU A 146 2.04 8.74 8.98
CA GLU A 146 3.20 8.62 9.89
C GLU A 146 4.55 8.79 9.20
N ARG A 147 4.61 8.74 7.87
CA ARG A 147 5.70 9.37 7.14
C ARG A 147 5.47 10.88 7.25
N PRO A 148 6.20 11.65 8.10
CA PRO A 148 6.31 13.07 7.80
C PRO A 148 6.75 13.12 6.33
N ALA A 149 6.15 14.02 5.55
CA ALA A 149 6.61 14.30 4.20
C ALA A 149 8.14 14.26 4.26
N LYS A 150 8.78 13.25 3.64
CA LYS A 150 10.24 13.15 3.68
C LYS A 150 10.69 14.55 3.26
N PRO A 151 11.41 15.31 4.10
CA PRO A 151 12.01 16.53 3.59
C PRO A 151 12.75 16.05 2.36
N LYS A 152 12.45 16.64 1.18
CA LYS A 152 13.19 16.37 -0.05
C LYS A 152 14.64 16.28 0.41
N LYS A 153 15.28 15.10 0.37
CA LYS A 153 16.68 14.96 0.76
C LYS A 153 17.37 15.88 -0.23
N GLU A 154 17.66 17.11 0.20
CA GLU A 154 18.21 18.13 -0.67
C GLU A 154 19.45 17.51 -1.31
N GLU A 155 19.72 17.80 -2.58
CA GLU A 155 20.70 17.06 -3.40
C GLU A 155 22.08 16.93 -2.71
N TRP A 156 22.41 17.85 -1.80
CA TRP A 156 23.62 17.79 -0.97
C TRP A 156 23.62 16.69 0.11
N TRP A 157 22.48 16.26 0.66
CA TRP A 157 22.40 15.13 1.60
C TRP A 157 22.84 13.82 0.96
N VAL A 158 22.56 13.63 -0.34
CA VAL A 158 23.03 12.46 -1.10
C VAL A 158 24.55 12.50 -1.25
N ILE A 159 25.12 13.67 -1.47
CA ILE A 159 26.57 13.86 -1.57
C ILE A 159 27.26 13.57 -0.23
N LEU A 160 26.68 14.03 0.88
CA LEU A 160 27.22 13.72 2.22
C LEU A 160 27.19 12.22 2.52
N GLU A 161 26.08 11.54 2.19
CA GLU A 161 25.93 10.09 2.40
C GLU A 161 26.90 9.27 1.52
N LEU A 162 27.16 9.72 0.29
CA LEU A 162 28.18 9.13 -0.58
C LEU A 162 29.58 9.35 -0.01
N LEU A 163 29.91 10.57 0.43
CA LEU A 163 31.20 10.90 1.01
C LEU A 163 31.46 10.14 2.31
N GLU A 164 30.45 9.91 3.13
CA GLU A 164 30.56 9.11 4.36
C GLU A 164 31.03 7.67 4.06
N ARG A 165 30.53 7.07 2.98
CA ARG A 165 30.89 5.70 2.59
C ARG A 165 32.18 5.60 1.78
N THR A 166 32.52 6.63 1.01
CA THR A 166 33.60 6.56 0.00
C THR A 166 34.90 7.20 0.50
N ASP A 167 34.82 8.33 1.19
CA ASP A 167 35.98 9.02 1.75
C ASP A 167 35.62 9.81 3.03
N PRO A 168 35.56 9.11 4.19
CA PRO A 168 35.21 9.73 5.46
C PRO A 168 36.24 10.78 5.91
N LYS A 169 37.51 10.72 5.43
CA LYS A 169 38.53 11.71 5.76
C LYS A 169 38.25 13.04 5.05
N LEU A 170 37.82 12.98 3.79
CA LEU A 170 37.40 14.17 3.04
C LEU A 170 36.14 14.81 3.64
N LEU A 171 35.15 13.99 4.00
CA LEU A 171 33.95 14.46 4.71
C LEU A 171 34.31 15.25 5.97
N MET A 172 35.17 14.67 6.83
CA MET A 172 35.63 15.31 8.06
C MET A 172 36.33 16.66 7.81
N ARG A 173 37.16 16.74 6.76
CA ARG A 173 37.83 18.00 6.36
C ARG A 173 36.83 19.07 5.92
N ILE A 174 35.80 18.68 5.16
CA ILE A 174 34.75 19.59 4.69
C ILE A 174 33.90 20.08 5.87
N CYS A 175 33.43 19.19 6.74
CA CYS A 175 32.67 19.53 7.94
C CYS A 175 33.44 20.53 8.83
N ARG A 176 34.74 20.31 9.02
CA ARG A 176 35.60 21.23 9.77
C ARG A 176 35.70 22.62 9.13
N LYS A 177 35.89 22.69 7.80
CA LYS A 177 35.92 23.96 7.06
C LYS A 177 34.58 24.70 7.16
N MET A 178 33.46 23.99 7.00
CA MET A 178 32.12 24.56 7.13
C MET A 178 31.86 25.09 8.54
N THR A 179 32.25 24.32 9.58
CA THR A 179 32.09 24.73 10.98
C THR A 179 32.89 25.99 11.29
N ASN A 180 34.15 26.07 10.84
CA ASN A 180 34.97 27.28 10.98
C ASN A 180 34.35 28.49 10.27
N PHE A 181 33.86 28.30 9.04
CA PHE A 181 33.18 29.36 8.29
C PHE A 181 31.94 29.89 9.02
N LEU A 182 31.08 28.99 9.52
CA LEU A 182 29.88 29.36 10.26
C LEU A 182 30.19 30.11 11.56
N CYS A 183 31.28 29.75 12.25
CA CYS A 183 31.76 30.49 13.42
C CYS A 183 32.17 31.92 13.02
N TRP A 184 32.90 32.10 11.92
CA TRP A 184 33.27 33.43 11.42
C TRP A 184 32.06 34.25 10.93
N SER A 185 31.00 33.60 10.47
CA SER A 185 29.72 34.25 10.14
C SER A 185 28.86 34.60 11.37
N GLY A 186 29.34 34.35 12.60
CA GLY A 186 28.66 34.74 13.84
C GLY A 186 27.61 33.76 14.36
N VAL A 187 27.56 32.54 13.81
CA VAL A 187 26.62 31.50 14.26
C VAL A 187 27.13 30.86 15.56
N LYS A 188 26.67 31.35 16.71
CA LYS A 188 27.09 30.86 18.05
C LYS A 188 26.90 29.35 18.26
N ALA A 189 25.93 28.74 17.57
CA ALA A 189 25.72 27.29 17.65
C ALA A 189 26.88 26.48 17.06
N ALA A 190 27.62 27.04 16.09
CA ALA A 190 28.75 26.36 15.45
C ALA A 190 29.98 26.25 16.37
N GLU A 191 30.10 27.12 17.38
CA GLU A 191 31.19 27.05 18.37
C GLU A 191 31.17 25.76 19.17
N LYS A 192 29.98 25.22 19.47
CA LYS A 192 29.81 23.93 20.15
C LYS A 192 30.25 22.76 19.27
N LEU A 193 30.11 22.88 17.95
CA LEU A 193 30.49 21.84 17.00
C LEU A 193 32.01 21.80 16.75
N LEU A 194 32.73 22.90 16.96
CA LEU A 194 34.20 22.91 16.87
C LEU A 194 34.86 21.92 17.84
N ALA A 195 34.29 21.73 19.03
CA ALA A 195 34.80 20.78 20.02
C ALA A 195 34.74 19.32 19.53
N TYR A 196 33.71 18.98 18.74
CA TYR A 196 33.56 17.64 18.15
C TYR A 196 34.53 17.39 16.97
N PHE A 197 34.95 18.46 16.29
CA PHE A 197 35.82 18.39 15.10
C PHE A 197 37.26 18.86 15.34
N ALA A 198 37.64 19.10 16.59
CA ALA A 198 39.01 19.43 16.97
C ALA A 198 39.91 18.21 16.76
N PRO A 199 41.01 18.32 16.00
CA PRO A 199 41.87 17.18 15.77
C PRO A 199 42.77 16.96 16.99
N VAL A 200 42.71 15.77 17.59
CA VAL A 200 43.81 15.27 18.42
C VAL A 200 44.83 14.64 17.48
N TYR A 201 45.82 15.41 17.01
CA TYR A 201 47.03 14.83 16.43
C TYR A 201 48.06 14.69 17.55
N ARG A 202 48.46 13.45 17.86
CA ARG A 202 49.69 13.16 18.60
C ARG A 202 50.84 13.09 17.61
N THR A 203 51.88 13.89 17.78
CA THR A 203 53.18 13.67 17.14
C THR A 203 53.91 12.54 17.89
N GLU A 204 54.94 11.95 17.25
CA GLU A 204 55.73 10.85 17.85
C GLU A 204 56.43 11.24 19.17
N ASP A 205 56.60 12.54 19.44
CA ASP A 205 57.19 13.08 20.68
C ASP A 205 56.14 13.41 21.77
N GLY A 206 54.86 13.09 21.56
CA GLY A 206 53.83 13.20 22.60
C GLY A 206 53.29 14.61 22.89
N GLU A 207 53.69 15.64 22.13
CA GLU A 207 53.11 16.99 22.26
C GLU A 207 51.77 17.14 21.51
N ILE A 208 50.82 17.83 22.16
CA ILE A 208 49.49 18.12 21.61
C ILE A 208 49.60 19.41 20.78
N VAL A 209 49.56 19.29 19.45
CA VAL A 209 49.51 20.46 18.56
C VAL A 209 48.06 20.79 18.22
N GLU A 210 47.52 21.82 18.86
CA GLU A 210 46.26 22.45 18.44
C GLU A 210 46.49 23.20 17.12
N ASP A 211 46.24 22.54 15.99
CA ASP A 211 46.18 23.22 14.70
C ASP A 211 44.84 23.94 14.55
N LEU A 212 44.64 24.99 15.36
CA LEU A 212 43.60 25.98 15.11
C LEU A 212 43.99 26.69 13.81
N ASN A 213 43.23 26.45 12.74
CA ASN A 213 43.33 27.21 11.49
C ASN A 213 42.84 28.66 11.72
N ARG A 214 43.59 29.39 12.53
CA ARG A 214 43.45 30.81 12.82
C ARG A 214 44.41 31.58 11.92
N PRO A 215 43.99 32.69 11.32
CA PRO A 215 44.91 33.52 10.56
C PRO A 215 46.07 33.96 11.47
N LYS A 216 47.30 33.55 11.12
CA LYS A 216 48.50 34.01 11.83
C LYS A 216 48.87 35.41 11.31
N ARG A 217 49.14 36.35 12.23
CA ARG A 217 49.66 37.67 11.86
C ARG A 217 50.97 37.49 11.07
N LYS A 218 51.03 38.05 9.87
CA LYS A 218 52.24 38.11 9.05
C LYS A 218 53.35 38.77 9.89
N LYS A 219 54.45 38.06 10.17
CA LYS A 219 55.66 38.71 10.69
C LYS A 219 56.20 39.59 9.57
N ILE A 220 56.24 40.90 9.79
CA ILE A 220 56.98 41.82 8.94
C ILE A 220 58.45 41.46 9.17
N MET A 221 59.16 41.02 8.14
CA MET A 221 60.62 40.94 8.18
C MET A 221 61.13 42.36 8.38
N GLN A 222 61.83 42.62 9.48
CA GLN A 222 62.71 43.78 9.57
C GLN A 222 63.99 43.42 8.84
N ASP A 223 64.34 44.24 7.85
CA ASP A 223 65.55 44.15 7.05
C ASP A 223 66.81 44.14 7.93
N VAL A 224 67.68 43.17 7.67
CA VAL A 224 69.15 43.26 7.85
C VAL A 224 69.81 42.54 6.68
#